data_AF-A0AAW2JPA4-F1
#
_entry.id   AF-A0AAW2JPA4-F1
#
_cell.length_a   1.000
_cell.length_b   1.000
_cell.length_c   1.000
_cell.angle_alpha   90.00
_cell.angle_beta   90.00
_cell.angle_gamma   90.00
#
_symmetry.space_group_name_H-M   'P 1'
#
loop_
_entity.id
_entity.type
_entity.pdbx_description
1 polymer ?
#
loop_
_entity_poly.entity_id
_entity_poly.type
_entity_poly.pdbx_seq_one_letter_code
_entity_poly.pdbx_strand_id
1 'polypeptide(L)'
;MGRELRSLVWWWVVVVAAVVCVVCEGKGVGSGRRNAYATMMYMGTPRDYEFYVATRVMLRSLQQLQVDADLLVIASMDVPLRWIQAL
;
A
#
# COMPACT_ATOMS: atom_id res chain seq x y z
N MET A 1 16.80 -39.50 -32.18
CA MET A 1 17.18 -38.50 -31.16
C MET A 1 16.28 -37.27 -31.24
N GLY A 2 15.11 -37.27 -30.59
CA GLY A 2 14.18 -36.11 -30.62
C GLY A 2 13.35 -35.91 -29.35
N ARG A 3 13.56 -36.73 -28.32
CA ARG A 3 12.88 -36.64 -27.03
C ARG A 3 13.64 -35.77 -26.04
N GLU A 4 14.97 -35.86 -26.03
CA GLU A 4 15.86 -35.01 -25.20
C GLU A 4 15.76 -33.53 -25.54
N LEU A 5 15.61 -33.18 -26.83
CA LEU A 5 15.48 -31.79 -27.25
C LEU A 5 14.12 -31.20 -26.82
N ARG A 6 13.08 -32.03 -26.74
CA ARG A 6 11.75 -31.62 -26.26
C ARG A 6 11.73 -31.47 -24.74
N SER A 7 12.48 -32.27 -23.99
CA SER A 7 12.56 -32.12 -22.52
C SER A 7 13.31 -30.86 -22.12
N LEU A 8 14.39 -30.51 -22.83
CA LEU A 8 15.12 -29.25 -22.60
C LEU A 8 14.27 -28.03 -22.91
N VAL A 9 13.60 -28.00 -24.07
CA VAL A 9 12.70 -26.88 -24.43
C VAL A 9 11.55 -26.77 -23.44
N TRP A 10 10.99 -27.90 -22.99
CA TRP A 10 9.91 -27.89 -22.00
C TRP A 10 10.40 -27.40 -20.63
N TRP A 11 11.61 -27.77 -20.22
CA TRP A 11 12.22 -27.27 -18.99
C TRP A 11 12.47 -25.76 -19.06
N TRP A 12 12.97 -25.26 -20.19
CA TRP A 12 13.10 -23.81 -20.41
C TRP A 12 11.75 -23.08 -20.39
N VAL A 13 10.70 -23.66 -20.97
CA VAL A 13 9.35 -23.08 -20.90
C VAL A 13 8.82 -23.03 -19.47
N VAL A 14 9.06 -24.07 -18.66
CA VAL A 14 8.67 -24.09 -17.25
C VAL A 14 9.44 -23.06 -16.44
N VAL A 15 10.75 -22.91 -16.67
CA VAL A 15 11.58 -21.91 -16.00
C VAL A 15 11.14 -20.49 -16.38
N VAL A 16 10.88 -20.22 -17.66
CA VAL A 16 10.38 -18.92 -18.12
C VAL A 16 9.00 -18.64 -17.54
N ALA A 17 8.10 -19.62 -17.51
CA ALA A 17 6.77 -19.48 -16.91
C ALA A 17 6.85 -19.17 -15.40
N ALA A 18 7.74 -19.84 -14.66
CA ALA A 18 7.94 -19.59 -13.24
C ALA A 18 8.49 -18.17 -12.97
N VAL A 19 9.46 -17.71 -13.77
CA VAL A 19 10.01 -16.35 -13.67
C VAL A 19 8.95 -15.30 -14.00
N VAL A 20 8.14 -15.52 -15.04
CA VAL A 20 7.03 -14.61 -15.38
C VAL A 20 5.96 -14.59 -14.29
N CYS A 21 5.68 -15.73 -13.64
CA CYS A 21 4.72 -15.82 -12.55
C CYS A 21 5.16 -14.98 -11.34
N VAL A 22 6.44 -15.04 -10.95
CA VAL A 22 6.99 -14.22 -9.84
C VAL A 22 6.94 -12.72 -10.13
N VAL A 23 7.14 -12.30 -11.39
CA VAL A 23 7.08 -10.87 -11.77
C VAL A 23 5.63 -10.37 -11.84
N CYS A 24 4.65 -11.25 -12.05
CA CYS A 24 3.24 -10.87 -12.18
C CYS A 24 2.51 -10.68 -10.84
N GLU A 25 3.08 -11.11 -9.71
CA GLU A 25 2.57 -10.86 -8.35
C GLU A 25 2.86 -9.43 -7.84
N GLY A 26 3.24 -8.51 -8.72
CA GLY A 26 3.31 -7.07 -8.47
C GLY A 26 2.07 -6.29 -8.89
N LYS A 27 0.93 -6.96 -9.17
CA LYS A 27 -0.33 -6.25 -9.45
C LYS A 27 -1.00 -5.82 -8.15
N GLY A 28 -0.62 -4.64 -7.65
CA GLY A 28 -1.54 -3.84 -6.85
C GLY A 28 -2.81 -3.64 -7.67
N VAL A 29 -3.88 -4.35 -7.30
CA VAL A 29 -5.22 -4.19 -7.86
C VAL A 29 -5.73 -2.82 -7.42
N GLY A 30 -5.34 -1.80 -8.18
CA GLY A 30 -5.99 -0.51 -8.15
C GLY A 30 -7.25 -0.61 -8.98
N SER A 31 -8.35 -1.09 -8.42
CA SER A 31 -9.64 -0.49 -8.77
C SER A 31 -9.55 0.97 -8.29
N GLY A 32 -8.99 1.83 -9.13
CA GLY A 32 -8.52 3.16 -8.73
C GLY A 32 -9.65 3.95 -8.12
N ARG A 33 -9.63 4.11 -6.80
CA ARG A 33 -10.53 5.02 -6.11
C ARG A 33 -10.34 6.39 -6.72
N ARG A 34 -11.44 6.97 -7.19
CA ARG A 34 -11.41 8.22 -7.97
C ARG A 34 -11.06 9.43 -7.11
N ASN A 35 -11.27 9.31 -5.80
CA ASN A 35 -11.12 10.37 -4.82
C ASN A 35 -10.23 9.91 -3.65
N ALA A 36 -9.65 10.88 -2.94
CA ALA A 36 -8.94 10.63 -1.70
C ALA A 36 -9.32 11.66 -0.63
N TYR A 37 -9.42 11.19 0.62
CA TYR A 37 -9.53 12.05 1.79
C TYR A 37 -8.16 12.25 2.41
N ALA A 38 -7.75 13.52 2.44
CA ALA A 38 -6.46 13.94 2.95
C ALA A 38 -6.62 14.70 4.27
N THR A 39 -5.70 14.46 5.21
CA THR A 39 -5.51 15.34 6.37
C THR A 39 -4.03 15.63 6.57
N MET A 40 -3.73 16.78 7.20
CA MET A 40 -2.36 17.20 7.50
C MET A 40 -2.03 16.98 8.96
N MET A 41 -0.81 16.53 9.22
CA MET A 41 -0.26 16.34 10.54
C MET A 41 1.08 17.07 10.64
N TYR A 42 1.20 17.97 11.61
CA TYR A 42 2.43 18.71 11.89
C TYR A 42 2.60 18.85 13.39
N MET A 43 3.80 19.24 13.81
CA MET A 43 4.13 19.50 15.20
C MET A 43 4.45 20.99 15.38
N GLY A 44 4.44 21.45 16.63
CA GLY A 44 4.77 22.81 17.01
C GLY A 44 3.66 23.54 17.76
N THR A 45 2.58 22.85 18.13
CA THR A 45 1.50 23.42 18.93
C THR A 45 1.38 22.72 20.30
N PRO A 46 0.87 23.39 21.33
CA PRO A 46 0.63 22.75 22.62
C PRO A 46 -0.37 21.57 22.58
N ARG A 47 -1.11 21.40 21.48
CA ARG A 47 -2.19 20.41 21.33
C ARG A 47 -1.89 19.31 20.30
N ASP A 48 -0.62 19.13 19.95
CA ASP A 48 -0.23 18.20 18.88
C ASP A 48 -0.71 16.75 19.12
N TYR A 49 -0.78 16.34 20.39
CA TYR A 49 -1.27 15.01 20.75
C TYR A 49 -2.79 14.88 20.53
N GLU A 50 -3.57 15.90 20.85
CA GLU A 50 -5.01 15.92 20.60
C GLU A 50 -5.31 15.86 19.11
N PHE A 51 -4.52 16.55 18.29
CA PHE A 51 -4.64 16.46 16.83
C PHE A 51 -4.24 15.07 16.30
N TYR A 52 -3.20 14.44 16.85
CA TYR A 52 -2.87 13.05 16.53
C TYR A 52 -4.04 12.09 16.84
N VAL A 53 -4.63 12.21 18.03
CA VAL A 53 -5.79 11.41 18.42
C VAL A 53 -6.98 11.68 17.50
N ALA A 54 -7.25 12.94 17.18
CA ALA A 54 -8.33 13.33 16.27
C ALA A 54 -8.16 12.71 14.87
N THR A 55 -6.94 12.73 14.32
CA THR A 55 -6.62 12.10 13.03
C THR A 55 -6.92 10.60 13.06
N ARG A 56 -6.53 9.89 14.12
CA ARG A 56 -6.83 8.45 14.26
C ARG A 56 -8.33 8.17 14.31
N VAL A 57 -9.08 8.98 15.05
CA VAL A 57 -10.54 8.85 15.13
C VAL A 57 -11.16 9.12 13.76
N MET A 58 -10.74 10.18 13.07
CA MET A 58 -11.21 10.51 11.73
C MET A 58 -10.96 9.35 10.75
N LEU A 59 -9.72 8.86 10.64
CA LEU A 59 -9.38 7.74 9.75
C LEU A 59 -10.17 6.48 10.07
N ARG A 60 -10.25 6.11 11.36
CA ARG A 60 -11.01 4.94 11.80
C ARG A 60 -12.50 5.06 11.46
N SER A 61 -13.08 6.25 11.61
CA SER A 61 -14.49 6.49 11.29
C SER A 61 -14.76 6.35 9.79
N LEU A 62 -13.88 6.88 8.95
CA LEU A 62 -13.99 6.76 7.49
C LEU A 62 -13.82 5.30 7.02
N GLN A 63 -12.91 4.56 7.64
CA GLN A 63 -12.76 3.12 7.41
C GLN A 63 -14.02 2.35 7.81
N GLN A 64 -14.61 2.66 8.97
CA GLN A 64 -15.86 2.04 9.43
C GLN A 64 -17.05 2.35 8.52
N LEU A 65 -17.08 3.53 7.91
CA LEU A 65 -18.07 3.92 6.91
C LEU A 65 -17.83 3.29 5.53
N GLN A 66 -16.76 2.51 5.37
CA GLN A 66 -16.38 1.85 4.11
C GLN A 66 -16.38 2.79 2.90
N VAL A 67 -15.82 3.98 3.10
CA VAL A 67 -15.73 4.98 2.05
C VAL A 67 -14.97 4.43 0.83
N ASP A 68 -15.51 4.67 -0.37
CA ASP A 68 -14.83 4.38 -1.64
C ASP A 68 -13.86 5.51 -2.05
N ALA A 69 -12.86 5.75 -1.20
CA ALA A 69 -11.82 6.76 -1.41
C ALA A 69 -10.54 6.33 -0.69
N ASP A 70 -9.39 6.74 -1.21
CA ASP A 70 -8.12 6.51 -0.53
C ASP A 70 -8.00 7.45 0.67
N LEU A 71 -7.41 6.98 1.77
CA LEU A 71 -7.19 7.77 2.98
C LEU A 71 -5.70 8.09 3.08
N LEU A 72 -5.35 9.37 3.13
CA LEU A 72 -3.96 9.80 3.17
C LEU A 72 -3.70 10.83 4.27
N VAL A 73 -2.52 10.75 4.86
CA VAL A 73 -2.03 11.71 5.85
C VAL A 73 -0.75 12.35 5.32
N ILE A 74 -0.76 13.67 5.21
CA ILE A 74 0.42 14.46 4.84
C ILE A 74 1.09 14.89 6.15
N ALA A 75 2.23 14.27 6.46
CA ALA A 75 2.95 14.53 7.70
C ALA A 75 4.15 15.47 7.46
N SER A 76 4.34 16.46 8.34
CA SER A 76 5.60 17.23 8.42
C SER A 76 6.75 16.34 8.90
N MET A 77 7.98 16.77 8.61
CA MET A 77 9.22 16.09 9.05
C MET A 77 9.33 15.98 10.58
N ASP A 78 8.69 16.88 11.31
CA ASP A 78 8.75 16.95 12.77
C ASP A 78 7.84 15.93 13.46
N VAL A 79 6.96 15.25 12.71
CA VAL A 79 6.03 14.26 13.26
C VAL A 79 6.82 13.01 13.71
N PRO A 80 6.65 12.55 14.96
CA PRO A 80 7.36 11.37 15.44
C PRO A 80 7.01 10.13 14.61
N LEU A 81 8.05 9.41 14.14
CA LEU A 81 7.88 8.22 13.29
C LEU A 81 6.96 7.16 13.93
N ARG A 82 7.03 7.00 15.26
CA ARG A 82 6.15 6.10 16.02
C ARG A 82 4.65 6.42 15.89
N TRP A 83 4.29 7.69 15.65
CA TRP A 83 2.90 8.11 15.46
C TRP A 83 2.46 7.83 14.03
N ILE A 84 3.36 8.04 13.06
CA ILE A 84 3.12 7.69 11.65
C ILE A 84 2.88 6.18 11.47
N GLN A 85 3.68 5.35 12.12
CA GLN A 85 3.56 3.89 12.05
C GLN A 85 2.32 3.32 12.75
N ALA A 86 1.66 4.11 13.61
CA ALA A 86 0.50 3.69 14.40
C ALA A 86 -0.84 4.22 13.85
N LEU A 87 -0.80 4.91 12.70
CA LEU A 87 -1.96 5.39 11.96
C LEU A 87 -2.63 4.29 11.13
#